data_AF-A0AAW2Q3N3-F1
#
_entry.id   AF-A0AAW2Q3N3-F1
#
_cell.length_a   1.000
_cell.length_b   1.000
_cell.length_c   1.000
_cell.angle_alpha   90.00
_cell.angle_beta   90.00
_cell.angle_gamma   90.00
#
_symmetry.space_group_name_H-M   'P 1'
#
loop_
_entity.id
_entity.type
_entity.pdbx_description
1 polymer ?
#
loop_
_entity_poly.entity_id
_entity_poly.type
_entity_poly.pdbx_seq_one_letter_code
_entity_poly.pdbx_strand_id
1 'polypeptide(L)'
;MSSPRKLGPQVGPTLVNYVAVGEALPSLQDVPSLERQNLFIRKLNMCSLLFDFSDPIMNLNEKDVKRRILLELVDYMTSVNSKFSEISMQEITKMLSANLFRSLPSSNHDRKVLGDIYDLEYDELAMEPSWTHLQIVYEFLLRFVSSSEMDAKLAKRYIDQSFVLRLLDLFDSEDQREREYLKTILHCIYGKFMVHRPFIRKAINNIFYCFIFETEKHNGIAELLEILGSIINGFALPLKEEHNIF
;
A
#
# COMPACT_ATOMS: atom_id res chain seq x y z
N MET A 1 -20.01 -12.38 11.43
CA MET A 1 -20.73 -11.78 10.28
C MET A 1 -21.17 -10.39 10.69
N SER A 2 -20.42 -9.38 10.29
CA SER A 2 -20.70 -7.97 10.59
C SER A 2 -20.45 -7.20 9.30
N SER A 3 -21.54 -6.88 8.61
CA SER A 3 -21.53 -6.11 7.36
C SER A 3 -20.84 -4.75 7.55
N PRO A 4 -20.13 -4.22 6.54
CA PRO A 4 -19.61 -2.88 6.61
C PRO A 4 -20.77 -1.89 6.56
N ARG A 5 -20.82 -0.96 7.51
CA ARG A 5 -21.77 0.16 7.50
C ARG A 5 -21.48 1.01 6.27
N LYS A 6 -22.46 1.15 5.38
CA LYS A 6 -22.48 2.26 4.42
C LYS A 6 -22.48 3.57 5.22
N LEU A 7 -21.36 4.30 5.21
CA LEU A 7 -21.37 5.69 5.66
C LEU A 7 -22.17 6.48 4.62
N GLY A 8 -23.27 7.10 5.04
CA GLY A 8 -23.99 8.08 4.22
C GLY A 8 -23.15 9.34 3.97
N PRO A 9 -23.64 10.28 3.15
CA PRO A 9 -22.93 11.51 2.85
C PRO A 9 -22.76 12.32 4.13
N GLN A 10 -21.55 12.31 4.69
CA GLN A 10 -21.19 13.05 5.89
C GLN A 10 -21.06 14.53 5.53
N VAL A 11 -22.14 15.24 5.22
CA VAL A 11 -22.07 16.70 5.18
C VAL A 11 -22.14 17.20 6.62
N GLY A 12 -21.00 17.17 7.30
CA GLY A 12 -20.89 17.52 8.71
C GLY A 12 -19.68 18.43 8.99
N PRO A 13 -19.69 19.16 10.13
CA PRO A 13 -18.64 20.11 10.53
C PRO A 13 -17.21 19.54 10.54
N THR A 14 -17.07 18.22 10.50
CA THR A 14 -15.79 17.50 10.41
C THR A 14 -15.05 17.70 9.09
N LEU A 15 -15.74 17.81 7.94
CA LEU A 15 -15.09 17.99 6.63
C LEU A 15 -14.70 19.44 6.34
N VAL A 16 -15.56 20.39 6.72
CA VAL A 16 -15.22 21.83 6.68
C VAL A 16 -13.99 22.11 7.56
N ASN A 17 -13.92 21.50 8.75
CA ASN A 17 -12.74 21.57 9.59
C ASN A 17 -11.51 20.89 8.97
N TYR A 18 -11.67 19.85 8.16
CA TYR A 18 -10.54 19.18 7.49
C TYR A 18 -9.84 20.12 6.50
N VAL A 19 -10.60 20.81 5.64
CA VAL A 19 -10.06 21.80 4.70
C VAL A 19 -9.37 22.93 5.47
N ALA A 20 -10.08 23.53 6.42
CA ALA A 20 -9.56 24.65 7.20
C ALA A 20 -8.26 24.30 7.94
N VAL A 21 -8.19 23.11 8.54
CA VAL A 21 -6.97 22.62 9.21
C VAL A 21 -5.88 22.34 8.18
N GLY A 22 -6.21 21.70 7.05
CA GLY A 22 -5.23 21.34 6.02
C GLY A 22 -4.56 22.55 5.38
N GLU A 23 -5.34 23.61 5.12
CA GLU A 23 -4.84 24.87 4.56
C GLU A 23 -4.11 25.73 5.59
N ALA A 24 -4.46 25.63 6.87
CA ALA A 24 -3.79 26.36 7.94
C ALA A 24 -2.43 25.77 8.34
N LEU A 25 -2.15 24.50 7.98
CA LEU A 25 -0.87 23.87 8.30
C LEU A 25 0.24 24.42 7.39
N PRO A 26 1.37 24.89 7.96
CA PRO A 26 2.51 25.34 7.16
C PRO A 26 3.13 24.19 6.35
N SER A 27 3.95 24.53 5.37
CA SER A 27 4.79 23.57 4.65
C SER A 27 5.88 23.01 5.56
N LEU A 28 6.18 21.71 5.43
CA LEU A 28 7.26 21.02 6.14
C LEU A 28 8.64 21.64 5.85
N GLN A 29 8.81 22.30 4.70
CA GLN A 29 10.05 22.97 4.32
C GLN A 29 10.26 24.30 5.07
N ASP A 30 9.17 24.99 5.40
CA ASP A 30 9.19 26.35 5.96
C ASP A 30 9.34 26.36 7.50
N VAL A 31 9.31 25.18 8.13
CA VAL A 31 9.29 25.04 9.59
C VAL A 31 10.65 24.55 10.11
N PRO A 32 11.12 25.04 11.28
CA PRO A 32 12.35 24.59 11.91
C PRO A 32 12.35 23.07 12.21
N SER A 33 13.53 22.45 12.20
CA SER A 33 13.67 20.99 12.38
C SER A 33 13.00 20.43 13.64
N LEU A 34 12.93 21.22 14.72
CA LEU A 34 12.32 20.83 16.00
C LEU A 34 10.80 20.65 15.90
N GLU A 35 10.13 21.49 15.12
CA GLU A 35 8.67 21.45 14.93
C GLU A 35 8.26 20.55 13.76
N ARG A 36 9.19 20.32 12.82
CA ARG A 36 8.96 19.54 11.60
C ARG A 36 8.47 18.12 11.87
N GLN A 37 8.99 17.44 12.90
CA GLN A 37 8.54 16.09 13.26
C GLN A 37 7.08 16.07 13.75
N ASN A 38 6.68 17.05 14.57
CA ASN A 38 5.31 17.15 15.06
C ASN A 38 4.34 17.49 13.93
N LEU A 39 4.74 18.38 13.02
CA LEU A 39 3.97 18.72 11.83
C LEU A 39 3.81 17.52 10.90
N PHE A 40 4.87 16.74 10.70
CA PHE A 40 4.84 15.50 9.93
C PHE A 40 3.81 14.51 10.50
N ILE A 41 3.81 14.30 11.82
CA ILE A 41 2.82 13.45 12.50
C ILE A 41 1.39 13.97 12.31
N ARG A 42 1.17 15.28 12.39
CA ARG A 42 -0.15 15.88 12.16
C ARG A 42 -0.63 15.65 10.72
N LYS A 43 0.23 15.86 9.73
CA LYS A 43 -0.08 15.64 8.31
C LYS A 43 -0.36 14.15 8.01
N LEU A 44 0.38 13.21 8.60
CA LEU A 44 0.08 11.77 8.52
C LEU A 44 -1.32 11.41 9.05
N ASN A 45 -1.70 11.99 10.19
CA ASN A 45 -3.02 11.78 10.75
C ASN A 45 -4.14 12.31 9.85
N MET A 46 -3.93 13.46 9.19
CA MET A 46 -4.88 13.97 8.20
C MET A 46 -5.02 13.02 7.01
N CYS A 47 -3.91 12.53 6.47
CA CYS A 47 -3.91 11.58 5.35
C CYS A 47 -4.49 10.21 5.68
N SER A 48 -4.74 9.90 6.96
CA SER A 48 -5.41 8.66 7.38
C SER A 48 -6.94 8.69 7.16
N LEU A 49 -7.52 9.87 6.90
CA LEU A 49 -8.94 10.00 6.55
C LEU A 49 -9.17 9.55 5.10
N LEU A 50 -10.12 8.64 4.89
CA LEU A 50 -10.47 8.13 3.56
C LEU A 50 -11.60 8.95 2.92
N PHE A 51 -11.53 9.09 1.61
CA PHE A 51 -12.57 9.72 0.80
C PHE A 51 -13.14 8.69 -0.17
N ASP A 52 -14.45 8.79 -0.41
CA ASP A 52 -15.13 7.96 -1.40
C ASP A 52 -14.88 8.53 -2.80
N PHE A 53 -14.35 7.69 -3.71
CA PHE A 53 -14.10 8.01 -5.11
C PHE A 53 -15.16 7.44 -6.06
N SER A 54 -16.17 6.73 -5.56
CA SER A 54 -17.31 6.30 -6.38
C SER A 54 -18.11 7.47 -6.94
N ASP A 55 -18.17 8.59 -6.21
CA ASP A 55 -18.67 9.88 -6.73
C ASP A 55 -17.50 10.86 -6.97
N PRO A 56 -17.19 11.20 -8.23
CA PRO A 56 -16.06 12.08 -8.55
C PRO A 56 -16.27 13.53 -8.10
N ILE A 57 -17.51 13.98 -7.90
CA ILE A 57 -17.85 15.39 -7.61
C ILE A 57 -17.91 15.63 -6.09
N MET A 58 -18.11 14.57 -5.30
CA MET A 58 -18.14 14.67 -3.84
C MET A 58 -16.75 14.92 -3.24
N ASN A 59 -16.66 15.86 -2.30
CA ASN A 59 -15.47 16.20 -1.53
C ASN A 59 -14.24 16.59 -2.40
N LEU A 60 -14.45 17.26 -3.53
CA LEU A 60 -13.38 17.64 -4.46
C LEU A 60 -12.25 18.43 -3.77
N ASN A 61 -12.62 19.41 -2.93
CA ASN A 61 -11.64 20.25 -2.25
C ASN A 61 -10.85 19.45 -1.21
N GLU A 62 -11.51 18.64 -0.41
CA GLU A 62 -10.89 17.79 0.60
C GLU A 62 -9.96 16.75 -0.03
N LYS A 63 -10.38 16.16 -1.17
CA LYS A 63 -9.55 15.26 -1.98
C LYS A 63 -8.30 15.98 -2.48
N ASP A 64 -8.40 17.20 -2.99
CA ASP A 64 -7.23 17.97 -3.44
C ASP A 64 -6.30 18.37 -2.28
N VAL A 65 -6.86 18.82 -1.15
CA VAL A 65 -6.10 19.09 0.08
C VAL A 65 -5.32 17.85 0.53
N LYS A 66 -5.98 16.68 0.63
CA LYS A 66 -5.29 15.43 0.99
C LYS A 66 -4.20 15.09 -0.01
N ARG A 67 -4.46 15.24 -1.31
CA ARG A 67 -3.47 14.99 -2.37
C ARG A 67 -2.24 15.88 -2.20
N ARG A 68 -2.41 17.18 -1.96
CA ARG A 68 -1.28 18.11 -1.70
C ARG A 68 -0.47 17.71 -0.48
N ILE A 69 -1.14 17.38 0.63
CA ILE A 69 -0.47 16.93 1.87
C ILE A 69 0.31 15.63 1.62
N LEU A 70 -0.26 14.67 0.89
CA LEU A 70 0.42 13.41 0.56
C LEU A 70 1.70 13.65 -0.27
N LEU A 71 1.66 14.55 -1.26
CA LEU A 71 2.84 14.91 -2.05
C LEU A 71 3.94 15.50 -1.17
N GLU A 72 3.56 16.42 -0.28
CA GLU A 72 4.49 17.03 0.67
C GLU A 72 5.12 16.00 1.63
N LEU A 73 4.37 14.98 2.04
CA LEU A 73 4.87 13.87 2.85
C LEU A 73 5.89 13.02 2.08
N VAL A 74 5.71 12.81 0.77
CA VAL A 74 6.68 12.11 -0.09
C VAL A 74 7.97 12.93 -0.24
N ASP A 75 7.85 14.24 -0.44
CA ASP A 75 9.00 15.14 -0.53
C ASP A 75 9.79 15.16 0.79
N TYR A 76 9.08 15.20 1.92
CA TYR A 76 9.70 15.08 3.24
C TYR A 76 10.40 13.73 3.42
N MET A 77 9.78 12.62 3.03
CA MET A 77 10.38 11.28 3.10
C MET A 77 11.68 11.16 2.30
N THR A 78 11.82 11.94 1.23
CA THR A 78 13.00 11.95 0.36
C THR A 78 14.11 12.88 0.87
N SER A 79 13.74 13.96 1.58
CA SER A 79 14.68 14.97 2.08
C SER A 79 15.12 14.76 3.52
N VAL A 80 14.41 13.93 4.29
CA VAL A 80 14.75 13.63 5.68
C VAL A 80 16.10 12.92 5.79
N ASN A 81 16.97 13.44 6.65
CA ASN A 81 18.32 12.95 6.89
C ASN A 81 18.53 12.52 8.35
N SER A 82 17.43 12.30 9.06
CA SER A 82 17.40 11.88 10.46
C SER A 82 16.55 10.65 10.61
N LYS A 83 16.97 9.74 11.50
CA LYS A 83 16.19 8.56 11.85
C LYS A 83 14.78 8.93 12.33
N PHE A 84 13.80 8.14 11.92
CA PHE A 84 12.43 8.28 12.40
C PHE A 84 12.30 7.83 13.86
N SER A 85 11.52 8.58 14.62
CA SER A 85 11.15 8.22 15.98
C SER A 85 10.16 7.03 16.00
N GLU A 86 9.99 6.41 17.17
CA GLU A 86 8.98 5.36 17.37
C GLU A 86 7.56 5.85 17.09
N ILE A 87 7.24 7.09 17.49
CA ILE A 87 5.94 7.72 17.23
C ILE A 87 5.75 7.92 15.72
N SER A 88 6.79 8.39 15.03
CA SER A 88 6.74 8.56 13.56
C SER A 88 6.49 7.23 12.86
N MET A 89 7.13 6.14 13.29
CA MET A 89 6.91 4.80 12.75
C MET A 89 5.45 4.34 12.91
N GLN A 90 4.91 4.51 14.12
CA GLN A 90 3.53 4.15 14.42
C GLN A 90 2.54 4.90 13.51
N GLU A 91 2.70 6.21 13.37
CA GLU A 91 1.78 7.05 12.59
C GLU A 91 1.94 6.84 11.06
N ILE A 92 3.16 6.55 10.59
CA ILE A 92 3.42 6.11 9.21
C ILE A 92 2.64 4.82 8.92
N THR A 93 2.83 3.78 9.73
CA THR A 93 2.19 2.48 9.53
C THR A 93 0.68 2.55 9.63
N LYS A 94 0.14 3.40 10.52
CA LYS A 94 -1.29 3.68 10.64
C LYS A 94 -1.84 4.33 9.37
N MET A 95 -1.19 5.38 8.86
CA MET A 95 -1.60 6.07 7.64
C MET A 95 -1.57 5.13 6.42
N LEU A 96 -0.50 4.34 6.28
CA LEU A 96 -0.38 3.31 5.25
C LEU A 96 -1.48 2.27 5.34
N SER A 97 -1.71 1.74 6.55
CA SER A 97 -2.71 0.68 6.76
C SER A 97 -4.13 1.16 6.46
N ALA A 98 -4.45 2.41 6.80
CA ALA A 98 -5.76 2.99 6.55
C ALA A 98 -6.03 3.14 5.04
N ASN A 99 -5.02 3.53 4.27
CA ASN A 99 -5.18 3.80 2.83
C ASN A 99 -5.05 2.55 1.95
N LEU A 100 -4.11 1.65 2.25
CA LEU A 100 -3.78 0.54 1.35
C LEU A 100 -4.65 -0.70 1.57
N PHE A 101 -4.84 -1.11 2.82
CA PHE A 101 -5.41 -2.42 3.14
C PHE A 101 -6.93 -2.39 3.10
N ARG A 102 -7.47 -2.77 1.94
CA ARG A 102 -8.89 -2.82 1.61
C ARG A 102 -9.26 -4.18 1.05
N SER A 103 -10.55 -4.52 1.08
CA SER A 103 -11.05 -5.68 0.34
C SER A 103 -11.08 -5.34 -1.14
N LEU A 104 -10.46 -6.16 -1.96
CA LEU A 104 -10.53 -6.05 -3.42
C LEU A 104 -11.92 -6.49 -3.91
N PRO A 105 -12.43 -5.93 -5.02
CA PRO A 105 -13.66 -6.40 -5.65
C PRO A 105 -13.58 -7.90 -5.95
N SER A 106 -14.59 -8.67 -5.55
CA SER A 106 -14.59 -10.11 -5.78
C SER A 106 -14.70 -10.40 -7.29
N SER A 107 -13.67 -11.00 -7.86
CA SER A 107 -13.64 -11.33 -9.30
C SER A 107 -14.61 -12.46 -9.71
N ASN A 108 -15.34 -13.04 -8.75
CA ASN A 108 -16.05 -14.30 -8.88
C ASN A 108 -17.56 -14.20 -9.19
N HIS A 109 -18.19 -13.02 -9.19
CA HIS A 109 -19.66 -12.98 -9.18
C HIS A 109 -20.40 -12.62 -10.47
N ASP A 110 -19.76 -12.14 -11.55
CA ASP A 110 -20.50 -11.73 -12.77
C ASP A 110 -19.97 -12.25 -14.12
N ARG A 111 -18.70 -12.69 -14.24
CA ARG A 111 -18.19 -13.14 -15.56
C ARG A 111 -18.73 -14.49 -16.02
N LYS A 112 -19.43 -15.25 -15.17
CA LYS A 112 -20.02 -16.55 -15.54
C LYS A 112 -21.45 -16.44 -16.08
N VAL A 113 -22.07 -15.25 -16.04
CA VAL A 113 -23.45 -15.03 -16.52
C VAL A 113 -23.48 -14.51 -17.97
N LEU A 114 -22.38 -13.92 -18.46
CA LEU A 114 -22.25 -13.53 -19.87
C LEU A 114 -21.34 -14.52 -20.59
N GLY A 115 -21.93 -15.65 -20.97
CA GLY A 115 -21.24 -16.68 -21.74
C GLY A 115 -20.70 -16.14 -23.06
N ASP A 116 -19.59 -16.76 -23.49
CA ASP A 116 -19.22 -17.01 -24.88
C ASP A 116 -19.77 -15.99 -25.89
N ILE A 117 -19.07 -14.89 -26.13
CA ILE A 117 -18.93 -14.22 -27.44
C ILE A 117 -17.91 -13.10 -27.23
N TYR A 118 -16.73 -13.27 -27.82
CA TYR A 118 -15.86 -12.19 -28.32
C TYR A 118 -15.82 -10.90 -27.50
N ASP A 119 -14.90 -10.81 -26.54
CA ASP A 119 -14.33 -9.51 -26.23
C ASP A 119 -12.87 -9.58 -25.74
N LEU A 120 -11.96 -9.77 -26.69
CA LEU A 120 -10.52 -9.56 -26.49
C LEU A 120 -10.14 -8.07 -26.54
N GLU A 121 -11.12 -7.16 -26.73
CA GLU A 121 -10.89 -5.71 -26.87
C GLU A 121 -11.43 -4.87 -25.70
N TYR A 122 -12.20 -5.43 -24.78
CA TYR A 122 -12.61 -4.77 -23.52
C TYR A 122 -11.87 -5.36 -22.30
N ASP A 123 -10.53 -5.36 -22.34
CA ASP A 123 -9.77 -5.15 -21.10
C ASP A 123 -9.89 -3.65 -20.76
N GLU A 124 -11.11 -3.22 -20.43
CA GLU A 124 -11.30 -1.95 -19.74
C GLU A 124 -10.64 -2.16 -18.38
N LEU A 125 -9.31 -1.97 -18.34
CA LEU A 125 -8.46 -2.15 -17.18
C LEU A 125 -9.24 -1.64 -15.98
N ALA A 126 -9.61 -2.51 -15.04
CA ALA A 126 -10.38 -2.07 -13.89
C ALA A 126 -9.52 -1.09 -13.09
N MET A 127 -9.71 0.20 -13.36
CA MET A 127 -8.91 1.26 -12.79
C MET A 127 -9.40 1.52 -11.39
N GLU A 128 -8.49 1.50 -10.43
CA GLU A 128 -8.83 1.85 -9.06
C GLU A 128 -9.29 3.33 -8.99
N PRO A 129 -10.55 3.63 -8.59
CA PRO A 129 -11.07 5.00 -8.59
C PRO A 129 -10.26 5.94 -7.69
N SER A 130 -9.69 5.41 -6.61
CA SER A 130 -8.90 6.18 -5.65
C SER A 130 -7.43 6.34 -6.05
N TRP A 131 -7.05 5.97 -7.29
CA TRP A 131 -5.66 5.91 -7.75
C TRP A 131 -4.89 7.23 -7.54
N THR A 132 -5.56 8.37 -7.71
CA THR A 132 -4.93 9.69 -7.51
C THR A 132 -4.35 9.90 -6.11
N HIS A 133 -4.92 9.26 -5.08
CA HIS A 133 -4.34 9.21 -3.74
C HIS A 133 -3.47 7.98 -3.55
N LEU A 134 -3.94 6.81 -3.98
CA LEU A 134 -3.25 5.54 -3.75
C LEU A 134 -1.86 5.49 -4.38
N GLN A 135 -1.69 6.02 -5.58
CA GLN A 135 -0.37 6.13 -6.22
C GLN A 135 0.63 6.85 -5.31
N ILE A 136 0.22 7.95 -4.67
CA ILE A 136 1.09 8.74 -3.80
C ILE A 136 1.37 7.99 -2.49
N VAL A 137 0.39 7.26 -1.96
CA VAL A 137 0.57 6.41 -0.77
C VAL A 137 1.54 5.26 -1.06
N TYR A 138 1.45 4.64 -2.24
CA TYR A 138 2.41 3.62 -2.68
C TYR A 138 3.81 4.19 -2.88
N GLU A 139 3.93 5.36 -3.51
CA GLU A 139 5.20 6.06 -3.63
C GLU A 139 5.79 6.37 -2.24
N PHE A 140 4.96 6.86 -1.32
CA PHE A 140 5.37 7.12 0.07
C PHE A 140 5.89 5.84 0.76
N LEU A 141 5.17 4.72 0.62
CA LEU A 141 5.61 3.42 1.15
C LEU A 141 6.94 2.99 0.54
N LEU A 142 7.08 3.09 -0.78
CA LEU A 142 8.30 2.73 -1.49
C LEU A 142 9.51 3.55 -1.01
N ARG A 143 9.37 4.88 -0.91
CA ARG A 143 10.42 5.75 -0.37
C ARG A 143 10.74 5.40 1.08
N PHE A 144 9.73 5.15 1.90
CA PHE A 144 9.90 4.76 3.29
C PHE A 144 10.69 3.47 3.45
N VAL A 145 10.30 2.38 2.76
CA VAL A 145 11.01 1.10 2.88
C VAL A 145 12.41 1.15 2.27
N SER A 146 12.62 2.02 1.29
CA SER A 146 13.93 2.22 0.64
C SER A 146 14.86 3.14 1.41
N SER A 147 14.34 4.02 2.27
CA SER A 147 15.11 5.05 2.99
C SER A 147 16.23 4.48 3.87
N SER A 148 17.43 5.04 3.80
CA SER A 148 18.55 4.74 4.70
C SER A 148 18.27 5.11 6.15
N GLU A 149 17.39 6.10 6.37
CA GLU A 149 17.04 6.62 7.68
C GLU A 149 16.04 5.73 8.44
N MET A 150 15.42 4.76 7.74
CA MET A 150 14.58 3.76 8.37
C MET A 150 15.44 2.73 9.11
N ASP A 151 15.41 2.79 10.44
CA ASP A 151 16.04 1.77 11.29
C ASP A 151 15.28 0.44 11.22
N ALA A 152 15.85 -0.55 10.52
CA ALA A 152 15.23 -1.86 10.32
C ALA A 152 14.96 -2.62 11.63
N LYS A 153 15.75 -2.39 12.70
CA LYS A 153 15.53 -3.05 14.00
C LYS A 153 14.27 -2.53 14.68
N LEU A 154 13.97 -1.25 14.49
CA LEU A 154 12.76 -0.59 14.96
C LEU A 154 11.57 -0.94 14.06
N ALA A 155 11.74 -0.75 12.74
CA ALA A 155 10.66 -0.86 11.76
C ALA A 155 10.04 -2.26 11.65
N LYS A 156 10.81 -3.34 11.91
CA LYS A 156 10.28 -4.72 11.92
C LYS A 156 9.17 -4.97 12.96
N ARG A 157 9.00 -4.08 13.94
CA ARG A 157 7.89 -4.14 14.92
C ARG A 157 6.56 -3.65 14.32
N TYR A 158 6.63 -2.90 13.22
CA TYR A 158 5.49 -2.25 12.57
C TYR A 158 5.21 -2.84 11.18
N ILE A 159 6.26 -3.16 10.42
CA ILE A 159 6.18 -3.99 9.21
C ILE A 159 6.28 -5.45 9.66
N ASP A 160 5.24 -5.93 10.32
CA ASP A 160 5.18 -7.30 10.84
C ASP A 160 4.61 -8.29 9.82
N GLN A 161 4.44 -9.56 10.23
CA GLN A 161 3.86 -10.58 9.36
C GLN A 161 2.42 -10.24 8.92
N SER A 162 1.64 -9.55 9.77
CA SER A 162 0.28 -9.14 9.42
C SER A 162 0.27 -8.04 8.36
N PHE A 163 1.17 -7.06 8.47
CA PHE A 163 1.38 -6.06 7.44
C PHE A 163 1.76 -6.70 6.10
N VAL A 164 2.73 -7.63 6.12
CA VAL A 164 3.20 -8.33 4.92
C VAL A 164 2.10 -9.18 4.30
N LEU A 165 1.29 -9.88 5.09
CA LEU A 165 0.18 -10.68 4.59
C LEU A 165 -0.86 -9.80 3.89
N ARG A 166 -1.28 -8.70 4.53
CA ARG A 166 -2.23 -7.76 3.91
C ARG A 166 -1.66 -7.07 2.67
N LEU A 167 -0.35 -6.90 2.58
CA LEU A 167 0.31 -6.41 1.36
C LEU A 167 0.28 -7.45 0.25
N LEU A 168 0.47 -8.73 0.59
CA LEU A 168 0.38 -9.85 -0.36
C LEU A 168 -1.05 -10.03 -0.89
N ASP A 169 -2.07 -9.85 -0.06
CA ASP A 169 -3.48 -9.93 -0.48
C ASP A 169 -3.81 -8.92 -1.60
N LEU A 170 -3.09 -7.79 -1.67
CA LEU A 170 -3.31 -6.76 -2.69
C LEU A 170 -2.74 -7.15 -4.07
N PHE A 171 -1.92 -8.20 -4.19
CA PHE A 171 -1.42 -8.67 -5.49
C PHE A 171 -2.54 -9.20 -6.39
N ASP A 172 -3.70 -9.53 -5.84
CA ASP A 172 -4.87 -9.90 -6.64
C ASP A 172 -5.63 -8.68 -7.22
N SER A 173 -5.09 -7.45 -7.07
CA SER A 173 -5.66 -6.25 -7.69
C SER A 173 -5.73 -6.42 -9.22
N GLU A 174 -6.83 -6.00 -9.83
CA GLU A 174 -6.99 -5.98 -11.29
C GLU A 174 -6.17 -4.85 -11.94
N ASP A 175 -5.79 -3.80 -11.19
CA ASP A 175 -5.00 -2.67 -11.68
C ASP A 175 -3.49 -3.01 -11.75
N GLN A 176 -2.94 -3.14 -12.97
CA GLN A 176 -1.53 -3.46 -13.20
C GLN A 176 -0.57 -2.45 -12.54
N ARG A 177 -0.96 -1.18 -12.40
CA ARG A 177 -0.11 -0.15 -11.81
C ARG A 177 0.07 -0.40 -10.32
N GLU A 178 -0.98 -0.85 -9.65
CA GLU A 178 -0.94 -1.26 -8.24
C GLU A 178 -0.01 -2.46 -8.06
N ARG A 179 -0.14 -3.49 -8.90
CA ARG A 179 0.71 -4.68 -8.86
C ARG A 179 2.20 -4.36 -9.06
N GLU A 180 2.53 -3.41 -9.94
CA GLU A 180 3.93 -3.00 -10.16
C GLU A 180 4.56 -2.32 -8.92
N TYR A 181 3.79 -1.47 -8.22
CA TYR A 181 4.22 -0.90 -6.95
C TYR A 181 4.40 -1.98 -5.88
N LEU A 182 3.42 -2.87 -5.74
CA LEU A 182 3.47 -3.98 -4.79
C LEU A 182 4.68 -4.88 -5.01
N LYS A 183 4.98 -5.20 -6.27
CA LYS A 183 6.15 -5.98 -6.68
C LYS A 183 7.44 -5.36 -6.15
N THR A 184 7.64 -4.08 -6.45
CA THR A 184 8.84 -3.35 -6.05
C THR A 184 8.95 -3.22 -4.54
N ILE A 185 7.85 -2.86 -3.85
CA ILE A 185 7.80 -2.69 -2.40
C ILE A 185 8.08 -4.01 -1.68
N LEU A 186 7.45 -5.11 -2.10
CA LEU A 186 7.64 -6.42 -1.48
C LEU A 186 9.08 -6.90 -1.66
N HIS A 187 9.69 -6.68 -2.84
CA HIS A 187 11.10 -6.99 -3.06
C HIS A 187 12.03 -6.18 -2.12
N CYS A 188 11.77 -4.88 -1.94
CA CYS A 188 12.50 -4.04 -0.98
C CYS A 188 12.34 -4.56 0.46
N ILE A 189 11.12 -4.91 0.88
CA ILE A 189 10.84 -5.48 2.21
C ILE A 189 11.61 -6.80 2.40
N TYR A 190 11.58 -7.70 1.40
CA TYR A 190 12.30 -8.97 1.45
C TYR A 190 13.81 -8.79 1.59
N GLY A 191 14.38 -7.85 0.82
CA GLY A 191 15.80 -7.50 0.87
C GLY A 191 16.20 -6.98 2.26
N LYS A 192 15.43 -6.03 2.80
CA LYS A 192 15.76 -5.28 4.01
C LYS A 192 15.46 -6.02 5.31
N PHE A 193 14.35 -6.76 5.37
CA PHE A 193 13.90 -7.45 6.58
C PHE A 193 14.13 -8.96 6.51
N MET A 194 15.38 -9.37 6.78
CA MET A 194 15.76 -10.79 6.76
C MET A 194 14.86 -11.70 7.61
N VAL A 195 14.33 -11.18 8.72
CA VAL A 195 13.43 -11.90 9.63
C VAL A 195 12.09 -12.30 8.98
N HIS A 196 11.63 -11.57 7.96
CA HIS A 196 10.37 -11.86 7.27
C HIS A 196 10.53 -12.78 6.06
N ARG A 197 11.76 -13.04 5.59
CA ARG A 197 12.01 -13.84 4.38
C ARG A 197 11.37 -15.23 4.41
N PRO A 198 11.47 -16.04 5.49
CA PRO A 198 10.83 -17.35 5.52
C PRO A 198 9.30 -17.24 5.45
N PHE A 199 8.73 -16.24 6.12
CA PHE A 199 7.28 -16.00 6.09
C PHE A 199 6.80 -15.58 4.70
N ILE A 200 7.50 -14.63 4.05
CA ILE A 200 7.16 -14.17 2.69
C ILE A 200 7.17 -15.34 1.71
N ARG A 201 8.23 -16.17 1.70
CA ARG A 201 8.29 -17.36 0.84
C ARG A 201 7.12 -18.30 1.09
N LYS A 202 6.84 -18.63 2.35
CA LYS A 202 5.71 -19.49 2.71
C LYS A 202 4.36 -18.91 2.26
N ALA A 203 4.15 -17.60 2.43
CA ALA A 203 2.91 -16.95 2.05
C ALA A 203 2.72 -16.92 0.52
N ILE A 204 3.77 -16.62 -0.26
CA ILE A 204 3.73 -16.70 -1.72
C ILE A 204 3.43 -18.13 -2.19
N ASN A 205 4.06 -19.14 -1.58
CA ASN A 205 3.77 -20.54 -1.91
C ASN A 205 2.31 -20.89 -1.62
N ASN A 206 1.75 -20.44 -0.49
CA ASN A 206 0.34 -20.66 -0.21
C ASN A 206 -0.57 -20.04 -1.27
N ILE A 207 -0.25 -18.83 -1.77
CA ILE A 207 -0.98 -18.20 -2.88
C ILE A 207 -0.89 -19.08 -4.12
N PHE A 208 0.29 -19.59 -4.47
CA PHE A 208 0.45 -20.50 -5.61
C PHE A 208 -0.30 -21.82 -5.43
N TYR A 209 -0.31 -22.40 -4.22
CA TYR A 209 -1.10 -23.60 -3.92
C TYR A 209 -2.60 -23.33 -4.13
N CYS A 210 -3.13 -22.21 -3.61
CA CYS A 210 -4.53 -21.85 -3.81
C CYS A 210 -4.83 -21.61 -5.30
N PHE A 211 -3.93 -20.91 -6.02
CA PHE A 211 -4.06 -20.68 -7.45
C PHE A 211 -4.09 -21.99 -8.25
N ILE A 212 -3.16 -22.92 -8.01
CA ILE A 212 -3.03 -24.16 -8.79
C ILE A 212 -4.15 -25.15 -8.47
N PHE A 213 -4.55 -25.26 -7.21
CA PHE A 213 -5.42 -26.35 -6.75
C PHE A 213 -6.85 -25.94 -6.37
N GLU A 214 -7.13 -24.65 -6.17
CA GLU A 214 -8.44 -24.18 -5.70
C GLU A 214 -9.12 -23.18 -6.64
N THR A 215 -8.45 -22.08 -6.99
CA THR A 215 -9.10 -20.94 -7.65
C THR A 215 -8.85 -20.86 -9.15
N GLU A 216 -7.70 -21.37 -9.64
CA GLU A 216 -7.21 -21.25 -11.03
C GLU A 216 -7.14 -19.81 -11.56
N LYS A 217 -7.28 -18.81 -10.67
CA LYS A 217 -7.31 -17.39 -11.00
C LYS A 217 -6.67 -16.59 -9.87
N HIS A 218 -5.72 -15.74 -10.26
CA HIS A 218 -5.09 -14.73 -9.41
C HIS A 218 -4.36 -13.71 -10.30
N ASN A 219 -4.59 -12.42 -10.12
CA ASN A 219 -4.10 -11.38 -11.04
C ASN A 219 -2.59 -11.11 -10.94
N GLY A 220 -1.97 -11.40 -9.78
CA GLY A 220 -0.57 -11.07 -9.50
C GLY A 220 0.46 -12.19 -9.61
N ILE A 221 0.15 -13.30 -10.30
CA ILE A 221 1.07 -14.46 -10.37
C ILE A 221 2.38 -14.09 -11.06
N ALA A 222 2.34 -13.30 -12.13
CA ALA A 222 3.53 -12.91 -12.89
C ALA A 222 4.50 -12.09 -12.02
N GLU A 223 4.00 -11.09 -11.31
CA GLU A 223 4.79 -10.22 -10.45
C GLU A 223 5.39 -10.99 -9.27
N LEU A 224 4.64 -11.92 -8.67
CA LEU A 224 5.14 -12.79 -7.62
C LEU A 224 6.29 -13.70 -8.14
N LEU A 225 6.16 -14.25 -9.35
CA LEU A 225 7.22 -15.05 -9.97
C LEU A 225 8.47 -14.23 -10.28
N GLU A 226 8.34 -12.98 -10.73
CA GLU A 226 9.48 -12.07 -10.93
C GLU A 226 10.27 -11.85 -9.63
N ILE A 227 9.56 -11.63 -8.51
CA ILE A 227 10.18 -11.45 -7.20
C ILE A 227 10.93 -12.73 -6.79
N LEU A 228 10.30 -13.89 -6.94
CA LEU A 228 10.94 -15.17 -6.62
C LEU A 228 12.16 -15.44 -7.50
N GLY A 229 12.09 -15.13 -8.80
CA GLY A 229 13.23 -15.24 -9.70
C GLY A 229 14.43 -14.40 -9.23
N SER A 230 14.17 -13.15 -8.83
CA SER A 230 15.18 -12.26 -8.24
C SER A 230 15.77 -12.82 -6.93
N ILE A 231 14.91 -13.39 -6.07
CA ILE A 231 15.31 -14.02 -4.80
C ILE A 231 16.21 -15.24 -5.02
N ILE A 232 15.84 -16.12 -5.94
CA ILE A 232 16.56 -17.37 -6.25
C ILE A 232 17.95 -17.05 -6.81
N ASN A 233 18.06 -16.06 -7.69
CA ASN A 233 19.35 -15.59 -8.22
C ASN A 233 20.30 -15.10 -7.11
N GLY A 234 19.76 -14.68 -5.96
CA GLY A 234 20.54 -14.25 -4.80
C GLY A 234 20.92 -15.36 -3.81
N PHE A 235 20.60 -16.64 -4.07
CA PHE A 235 20.93 -17.73 -3.15
C PHE A 235 22.42 -18.08 -3.14
N ALA A 236 22.96 -18.27 -1.94
CA ALA A 236 24.32 -18.78 -1.75
C ALA A 236 24.36 -20.30 -1.94
N LEU A 237 25.47 -20.81 -2.47
CA LEU A 237 25.74 -22.23 -2.58
C LEU A 237 26.57 -22.73 -1.38
N PRO A 238 26.34 -23.96 -0.89
CA PRO A 238 25.32 -24.92 -1.33
C PRO A 238 23.90 -24.49 -0.92
N LEU A 239 22.90 -24.87 -1.73
CA LEU A 239 21.50 -24.55 -1.44
C LEU A 239 21.04 -25.22 -0.15
N LYS A 240 20.29 -24.48 0.66
CA LYS A 240 19.59 -25.03 1.81
C LYS A 240 18.44 -25.91 1.34
N GLU A 241 18.15 -26.97 2.10
CA GLU A 241 17.08 -27.90 1.77
C GLU A 241 15.69 -27.24 1.68
N GLU A 242 15.42 -26.22 2.50
CA GLU A 242 14.22 -25.40 2.39
C GLU A 242 14.07 -24.70 1.03
N HIS A 243 15.17 -24.40 0.33
CA HIS A 243 15.16 -23.78 -1.00
C HIS A 243 15.05 -24.81 -2.13
N ASN A 244 15.31 -26.09 -1.86
CA ASN A 244 15.14 -27.16 -2.85
C ASN A 244 13.69 -27.66 -2.90
N ILE A 245 12.97 -27.57 -1.78
CA ILE A 245 11.54 -27.95 -1.67
C ILE A 245 10.63 -26.82 -2.15
N PHE A 246 11.09 -25.57 -2.00
CA PHE A 246 10.42 -24.35 -2.43
C PHE A 246 10.42 -24.24 -3.96
#